data_AF-A0A8S3IET9-F1
#
_entry.id   AF-A0A8S3IET9-F1
#
_cell.length_a   1.000
_cell.length_b   1.000
_cell.length_c   1.000
_cell.angle_alpha   90.00
_cell.angle_beta   90.00
_cell.angle_gamma   90.00
#
_symmetry.space_group_name_H-M   'P 1'
#
loop_
_entity.id
_entity.type
_entity.pdbx_description
1 polymer ?
#
loop_
_entity_poly.entity_id
_entity_poly.type
_entity_poly.pdbx_seq_one_letter_code
_entity_poly.pdbx_strand_id
1 'polypeptide(L)'
;MLIKEMAHAIRASIRDGGKRTVFLVKTVALVQQQSDYIRFHTDLSVGKYYGELGVDLWQKERWVDEFEQHQVLVFSAQVFLNLVDHNYFPLYKVNLLIFDECQHSTGESCYAGLMNRHYNACHDPPRILGLTASISGGKITPGQLNKVAKQIENIYKARVASGSNREESNRHGTSVQIEHIYYLSYKDEICSNNESIMIGFDVKYCLGQYQNLYL
;
A
#
# COMPACT_ATOMS: atom_id res chain seq x y z
N MET A 1 -10.64 -7.94 2.97
CA MET A 1 -9.71 -6.79 3.00
C MET A 1 -8.58 -7.15 3.96
N LEU A 2 -7.32 -7.08 3.53
CA LEU A 2 -6.17 -7.54 4.34
C LEU A 2 -6.11 -6.89 5.74
N ILE A 3 -6.52 -5.63 5.85
CA ILE A 3 -6.59 -4.91 7.14
C ILE A 3 -7.50 -5.65 8.15
N LYS A 4 -8.60 -6.28 7.70
CA LYS A 4 -9.48 -7.09 8.57
C LYS A 4 -8.78 -8.35 9.06
N GLU A 5 -8.12 -9.07 8.16
CA GLU A 5 -7.37 -10.29 8.51
C GLU A 5 -6.28 -10.00 9.55
N MET A 6 -5.64 -8.83 9.41
CA MET A 6 -4.58 -8.39 10.31
C MET A 6 -5.08 -7.58 11.52
N ALA A 7 -6.40 -7.45 11.70
CA ALA A 7 -6.99 -6.61 12.75
C ALA A 7 -6.60 -7.07 14.15
N HIS A 8 -6.43 -8.38 14.36
CA HIS A 8 -6.05 -8.96 15.65
C HIS A 8 -4.74 -8.35 16.21
N ALA A 9 -3.80 -7.96 15.33
CA ALA A 9 -2.50 -7.40 15.73
C ALA A 9 -2.56 -5.90 16.10
N ILE A 10 -3.68 -5.22 15.80
CA ILE A 10 -3.82 -3.76 15.98
C ILE A 10 -4.92 -3.37 16.95
N ARG A 11 -5.67 -4.34 17.51
CA ARG A 11 -6.73 -4.05 18.49
C ARG A 11 -6.22 -3.65 19.86
N ALA A 12 -5.03 -4.12 20.25
CA ALA A 12 -4.42 -3.76 21.52
C ALA A 12 -3.88 -2.32 21.52
N SER A 13 -3.78 -1.74 22.72
CA SER A 13 -3.07 -0.49 22.97
C SER A 13 -1.61 -0.58 22.50
N ILE A 14 -1.02 0.52 22.00
CA ILE A 14 0.41 0.54 21.66
C ILE A 14 1.28 0.33 22.90
N ARG A 15 0.81 0.81 24.05
CA ARG A 15 1.47 0.65 25.35
C ARG A 15 1.52 -0.83 25.77
N ASP A 16 0.49 -1.58 25.43
CA ASP A 16 0.38 -3.02 25.69
C ASP A 16 0.96 -3.89 24.57
N GLY A 17 1.77 -3.31 23.68
CA GLY A 17 2.43 -4.04 22.59
C GLY A 17 1.60 -4.19 21.32
N GLY A 18 0.41 -3.59 21.25
CA GLY A 18 -0.36 -3.46 20.03
C GLY A 18 0.41 -2.70 18.94
N LYS A 19 0.17 -3.09 17.68
CA LYS A 19 0.76 -2.44 16.51
C LYS A 19 -0.29 -1.58 15.81
N ARG A 20 0.11 -0.88 14.73
CA ARG A 20 -0.80 -0.14 13.84
C ARG A 20 -0.62 -0.51 12.39
N THR A 21 -1.70 -0.41 11.63
CA THR A 21 -1.63 -0.45 10.17
C THR A 21 -1.50 0.96 9.64
N VAL A 22 -0.53 1.19 8.76
CA VAL A 22 -0.29 2.49 8.13
C VAL A 22 -0.63 2.38 6.65
N PHE A 23 -1.44 3.32 6.15
CA PHE A 23 -1.81 3.42 4.75
C PHE A 23 -1.29 4.74 4.18
N LEU A 24 -0.38 4.67 3.22
CA LEU A 24 0.28 5.82 2.62
C LEU A 24 -0.29 6.12 1.25
N VAL A 25 -0.73 7.36 1.05
CA VAL A 25 -1.23 7.87 -0.24
C VAL A 25 -0.53 9.16 -0.63
N LYS A 26 -0.69 9.60 -1.88
CA LYS A 26 -0.01 10.80 -2.38
C LYS A 26 -0.75 12.12 -2.16
N THR A 27 -2.08 12.09 -2.11
CA THR A 27 -2.89 13.31 -2.09
C THR A 27 -3.84 13.35 -0.90
N VAL A 28 -4.23 14.57 -0.50
CA VAL A 28 -5.20 14.79 0.59
C VAL A 28 -6.56 14.15 0.27
N ALA A 29 -7.01 14.25 -0.99
CA ALA A 29 -8.26 13.62 -1.42
C ALA A 29 -8.25 12.10 -1.22
N LEU A 30 -7.12 11.44 -1.55
CA LEU A 30 -6.95 10.02 -1.32
C LEU A 30 -6.91 9.67 0.18
N VAL A 31 -6.36 10.54 1.04
CA VAL A 31 -6.40 10.32 2.50
C VAL A 31 -7.84 10.21 2.95
N GLN A 32 -8.69 11.14 2.52
CA GLN A 32 -10.11 11.14 2.88
C GLN A 32 -10.82 9.90 2.37
N GLN A 33 -10.70 9.62 1.06
CA GLN A 33 -11.38 8.50 0.41
C GLN A 33 -11.01 7.16 1.04
N GLN A 34 -9.72 6.88 1.21
CA GLN A 34 -9.28 5.59 1.78
C GLN A 34 -9.70 5.46 3.24
N SER A 35 -9.62 6.54 4.02
CA SER A 35 -10.05 6.51 5.42
C SER A 35 -11.54 6.20 5.56
N ASP A 36 -12.38 6.85 4.75
CA ASP A 36 -13.83 6.67 4.80
C ASP A 36 -14.21 5.27 4.30
N TYR A 37 -13.52 4.76 3.27
CA TYR A 37 -13.69 3.39 2.81
C TYR A 37 -13.36 2.36 3.91
N ILE A 38 -12.24 2.53 4.61
CA ILE A 38 -11.84 1.61 5.69
C ILE A 38 -12.84 1.66 6.85
N ARG A 39 -13.29 2.87 7.25
CA ARG A 39 -14.32 3.03 8.29
C ARG A 39 -15.65 2.40 7.91
N PHE A 40 -16.07 2.55 6.66
CA PHE A 40 -17.34 1.97 6.21
C PHE A 40 -17.31 0.44 6.25
N HIS A 41 -16.15 -0.16 5.96
CA HIS A 41 -16.04 -1.60 5.86
C HIS A 41 -15.55 -2.29 7.14
N THR A 42 -15.07 -1.57 8.15
CA THR A 42 -14.48 -2.16 9.37
C THR A 42 -15.00 -1.49 10.63
N ASP A 43 -14.89 -2.16 11.77
CA ASP A 43 -15.14 -1.60 13.10
C ASP A 43 -13.90 -0.91 13.69
N LEU A 44 -12.88 -0.64 12.87
CA LEU A 44 -11.60 -0.09 13.33
C LEU A 44 -11.65 1.44 13.38
N SER A 45 -11.01 2.00 14.40
CA SER A 45 -10.73 3.43 14.51
C SER A 45 -9.66 3.84 13.49
N VAL A 46 -9.95 4.84 12.68
CA VAL A 46 -9.10 5.31 11.58
C VAL A 46 -8.71 6.78 11.78
N GLY A 47 -7.42 7.08 11.84
CA GLY A 47 -6.87 8.44 11.89
C GLY A 47 -6.47 8.93 10.49
N LYS A 48 -6.59 10.25 10.25
CA LYS A 48 -6.32 10.90 8.95
C LYS A 48 -5.30 12.01 9.12
N TYR A 49 -4.20 11.97 8.38
CA TYR A 49 -3.08 12.89 8.60
C TYR A 49 -2.50 13.41 7.29
N TYR A 50 -2.52 14.73 7.11
CA TYR A 50 -2.01 15.42 5.93
C TYR A 50 -1.62 16.86 6.30
N GLY A 51 -0.82 17.52 5.46
CA GLY A 51 -0.15 18.79 5.78
C GLY A 51 -1.08 19.94 6.21
N GLU A 52 -2.24 20.08 5.57
CA GLU A 52 -3.20 21.16 5.89
C GLU A 52 -3.80 21.08 7.30
N LEU A 53 -3.64 19.95 8.00
CA LEU A 53 -4.02 19.81 9.41
C LEU A 53 -2.99 20.44 10.38
N GLY A 54 -1.92 21.05 9.86
CA GLY A 54 -0.86 21.66 10.67
C GLY A 54 -0.06 20.62 11.46
N VAL A 55 -0.02 19.37 10.98
CA VAL A 55 0.63 18.22 11.64
C VAL A 55 2.13 18.42 11.84
N ASP A 56 2.77 19.27 11.02
CA ASP A 56 4.19 19.60 11.14
C ASP A 56 4.51 20.38 12.42
N LEU A 57 3.50 21.00 13.06
CA LEU A 57 3.65 21.74 14.32
C LEU A 57 3.35 20.88 15.55
N TRP A 58 2.95 19.61 15.35
CA TRP A 58 2.55 18.76 16.47
C TRP A 58 3.79 18.21 17.18
N GLN A 59 3.73 18.27 18.52
CA GLN A 59 4.74 17.66 19.36
C GLN A 59 4.55 16.15 19.46
N LYS A 60 5.59 15.45 19.90
CA LYS A 60 5.61 13.99 20.00
C LYS A 60 4.46 13.44 20.85
N GLU A 61 4.09 14.13 21.91
CA GLU A 61 3.03 13.72 22.85
C GLU A 61 1.68 13.60 22.14
N ARG A 62 1.37 14.58 21.28
CA ARG A 62 0.14 14.55 20.47
C ARG A 62 0.14 13.35 19.52
N TRP A 63 1.26 13.06 18.88
CA TRP A 63 1.36 11.88 18.02
C TRP A 63 1.15 10.58 18.78
N VAL A 64 1.71 10.47 19.99
CA VAL A 64 1.51 9.29 20.85
C VAL A 64 0.02 9.10 21.15
N ASP A 65 -0.71 10.17 21.46
CA ASP A 65 -2.16 10.09 21.71
C ASP A 65 -2.93 9.66 20.46
N GLU A 66 -2.59 10.22 19.30
CA GLU A 66 -3.21 9.88 18.01
C GLU A 66 -2.99 8.40 17.64
N PHE A 67 -1.79 7.88 17.88
CA PHE A 67 -1.48 6.47 17.64
C PHE A 67 -2.17 5.57 18.66
N GLU A 68 -2.37 6.04 19.89
CA GLU A 68 -3.11 5.28 20.90
C GLU A 68 -4.59 5.13 20.51
N GLN A 69 -5.21 6.20 20.02
CA GLN A 69 -6.65 6.27 19.71
C GLN A 69 -7.06 5.57 18.41
N HIS A 70 -6.16 5.48 17.43
CA HIS A 70 -6.48 4.99 16.09
C HIS A 70 -5.70 3.72 15.76
N GLN A 71 -6.38 2.71 15.23
CA GLN A 71 -5.81 1.39 14.90
C GLN A 71 -5.24 1.37 13.47
N VAL A 72 -5.88 2.11 12.56
CA VAL A 72 -5.41 2.34 11.19
C VAL A 72 -5.09 3.81 11.02
N LEU A 73 -3.91 4.11 10.47
CA LEU A 73 -3.42 5.47 10.29
C LEU A 73 -3.23 5.74 8.79
N VAL A 74 -4.02 6.67 8.23
CA VAL A 74 -3.93 7.03 6.81
C VAL A 74 -3.19 8.36 6.68
N PHE A 75 -2.08 8.34 5.95
CA PHE A 75 -1.17 9.47 5.82
C PHE A 75 -0.99 9.90 4.37
N SER A 76 -0.82 11.20 4.15
CA SER A 76 -0.03 11.64 3.00
C SER A 76 1.42 11.19 3.21
N ALA A 77 2.03 10.65 2.15
CA ALA A 77 3.32 9.98 2.24
C ALA A 77 4.45 10.84 2.83
N GLN A 78 4.47 12.14 2.52
CA GLN A 78 5.47 13.07 3.04
C GLN A 78 5.33 13.30 4.55
N VAL A 79 4.10 13.39 5.07
CA VAL A 79 3.87 13.58 6.51
C VAL A 79 4.40 12.37 7.28
N PHE A 80 4.13 11.15 6.79
CA PHE A 80 4.66 9.95 7.43
C PHE A 80 6.19 9.89 7.40
N LEU A 81 6.80 10.23 6.26
CA LEU A 81 8.26 10.28 6.16
C LEU A 81 8.86 11.26 7.16
N ASN A 82 8.31 12.48 7.26
CA ASN A 82 8.75 13.47 8.24
C ASN A 82 8.63 12.92 9.65
N LEU A 83 7.53 12.24 9.96
CA LEU A 83 7.27 11.69 11.28
C LEU A 83 8.30 10.63 11.69
N VAL A 84 8.66 9.74 10.77
CA VAL A 84 9.69 8.71 10.99
C VAL A 84 11.08 9.34 11.04
N ASP A 85 11.37 10.36 10.21
CA ASP A 85 12.63 11.13 10.25
C ASP A 85 12.88 11.77 11.63
N HIS A 86 11.83 12.28 12.27
CA HIS A 86 11.91 12.85 13.62
C HIS A 86 11.90 11.79 14.74
N ASN A 87 11.86 10.50 14.39
CA ASN A 87 11.77 9.38 15.34
C ASN A 87 10.55 9.47 16.28
N TYR A 88 9.42 9.98 15.77
CA TYR A 88 8.17 10.08 16.53
C TYR A 88 7.35 8.80 16.49
N PHE A 89 7.49 8.00 15.42
CA PHE A 89 6.84 6.70 15.32
C PHE A 89 7.80 5.64 14.78
N PRO A 90 8.22 4.69 15.61
CA PRO A 90 9.15 3.67 15.18
C PRO A 90 8.44 2.60 14.33
N LEU A 91 9.08 2.21 13.22
CA LEU A 91 8.47 1.27 12.25
C LEU A 91 8.13 -0.11 12.84
N TYR A 92 8.82 -0.58 13.88
CA TYR A 92 8.51 -1.87 14.52
C TYR A 92 7.13 -1.89 15.22
N LYS A 93 6.55 -0.71 15.52
CA LYS A 93 5.17 -0.57 16.01
C LYS A 93 4.13 -0.65 14.90
N VAL A 94 4.55 -0.81 13.64
CA VAL A 94 3.67 -1.02 12.49
C VAL A 94 3.59 -2.52 12.19
N ASN A 95 2.38 -3.06 11.96
CA ASN A 95 2.22 -4.45 11.53
C ASN A 95 2.19 -4.61 10.00
N LEU A 96 1.62 -3.60 9.33
CA LEU A 96 1.38 -3.55 7.90
C LEU A 96 1.55 -2.11 7.42
N LEU A 97 2.38 -1.92 6.41
CA LEU A 97 2.65 -0.67 5.73
C LEU A 97 2.16 -0.78 4.28
N ILE A 98 1.09 -0.04 3.97
CA ILE A 98 0.43 -0.08 2.67
C ILE A 98 0.86 1.15 1.85
N PHE A 99 1.30 0.94 0.62
CA PHE A 99 1.70 2.00 -0.31
C PHE A 99 0.73 2.04 -1.49
N ASP A 100 -0.03 3.12 -1.62
CA ASP A 100 -0.84 3.37 -2.80
C ASP A 100 -0.01 3.95 -3.94
N GLU A 101 -0.35 3.61 -5.18
CA GLU A 101 0.43 3.94 -6.37
C GLU A 101 1.95 3.72 -6.20
N CYS A 102 2.31 2.53 -5.69
CA CYS A 102 3.68 2.17 -5.29
C CYS A 102 4.69 2.11 -6.45
N GLN A 103 4.24 2.13 -7.72
CA GLN A 103 5.11 2.21 -8.90
C GLN A 103 5.91 3.52 -8.98
N HIS A 104 5.53 4.55 -8.22
CA HIS A 104 6.22 5.84 -8.19
C HIS A 104 7.29 5.92 -7.10
N SER A 105 8.00 4.81 -6.85
CA SER A 105 8.93 4.64 -5.73
C SER A 105 10.41 4.77 -6.09
N THR A 106 10.73 5.25 -7.29
CA THR A 106 12.12 5.42 -7.75
C THR A 106 12.64 6.83 -7.49
N GLY A 107 13.96 6.98 -7.40
CA GLY A 107 14.61 8.29 -7.22
C GLY A 107 14.37 8.87 -5.82
N GLU A 108 14.11 10.18 -5.74
CA GLU A 108 13.92 10.93 -4.48
C GLU A 108 12.45 10.99 -4.03
N SER A 109 11.64 9.99 -4.37
CA SER A 109 10.27 9.91 -3.86
C SER A 109 10.26 9.72 -2.33
N CYS A 110 9.22 10.20 -1.68
CA CYS A 110 9.00 9.98 -0.24
C CYS A 110 8.93 8.47 0.12
N TYR A 111 8.42 7.63 -0.78
CA TYR A 111 8.45 6.17 -0.63
C TYR A 111 9.87 5.61 -0.66
N ALA A 112 10.70 6.01 -1.64
CA ALA A 112 12.10 5.61 -1.70
C ALA A 112 12.86 6.05 -0.44
N GLY A 113 12.64 7.30 0.00
CA GLY A 113 13.25 7.85 1.20
C GLY A 113 12.90 7.06 2.46
N LEU A 114 11.62 6.67 2.62
CA LEU A 114 11.17 5.84 3.74
C LEU A 114 11.81 4.45 3.71
N MET A 115 11.83 3.81 2.54
CA MET A 115 12.40 2.47 2.39
C MET A 115 13.90 2.45 2.65
N ASN A 116 14.63 3.39 2.05
CA ASN A 116 16.09 3.42 2.09
C ASN A 116 16.64 3.87 3.45
N ARG A 117 16.03 4.89 4.08
CA ARG A 117 16.55 5.46 5.33
C ARG A 117 16.07 4.72 6.57
N HIS A 118 14.86 4.17 6.55
CA HIS A 118 14.22 3.64 7.76
C HIS A 118 13.88 2.17 7.67
N TYR A 119 13.19 1.73 6.61
CA TYR A 119 12.74 0.35 6.52
C TYR A 119 13.92 -0.63 6.46
N ASN A 120 14.90 -0.39 5.59
CA ASN A 120 16.05 -1.28 5.41
C ASN A 120 16.94 -1.39 6.66
N ALA A 121 16.92 -0.39 7.54
CA ALA A 121 17.67 -0.38 8.80
C ALA A 121 16.84 -0.92 9.98
N CYS A 122 15.56 -1.25 9.78
CA CYS A 122 14.67 -1.73 10.82
C CYS A 122 14.89 -3.23 11.09
N HIS A 123 15.10 -3.60 12.36
CA HIS A 123 15.31 -5.00 12.76
C HIS A 123 14.03 -5.85 12.69
N ASP A 124 12.88 -5.30 13.09
CA ASP A 124 11.56 -5.92 12.97
C ASP A 124 10.66 -5.06 12.06
N PRO A 125 10.90 -5.07 10.74
CA PRO A 125 10.17 -4.20 9.82
C PRO A 125 8.71 -4.66 9.67
N PRO A 126 7.78 -3.73 9.40
CA PRO A 126 6.39 -4.09 9.11
C PRO A 126 6.29 -4.90 7.81
N ARG A 127 5.21 -5.67 7.66
CA ARG A 127 4.87 -6.24 6.35
C ARG A 127 4.51 -5.13 5.37
N ILE A 128 4.87 -5.30 4.10
CA ILE A 128 4.56 -4.34 3.05
C ILE A 128 3.44 -4.87 2.16
N LEU A 129 2.50 -3.98 1.85
CA LEU A 129 1.55 -4.14 0.76
C LEU A 129 1.69 -2.97 -0.22
N GLY A 130 2.18 -3.22 -1.43
CA GLY A 130 2.14 -2.21 -2.51
C GLY A 130 0.89 -2.37 -3.36
N LEU A 131 0.20 -1.27 -3.66
CA LEU A 131 -0.96 -1.25 -4.55
C LEU A 131 -0.65 -0.38 -5.77
N THR A 132 -0.92 -0.91 -6.95
CA THR A 132 -0.82 -0.14 -8.19
C THR A 132 -1.77 -0.64 -9.27
N ALA A 133 -2.30 0.30 -10.07
CA ALA A 133 -3.03 0.01 -11.30
C ALA A 133 -2.13 -0.18 -12.54
N SER A 134 -0.81 0.05 -12.40
CA SER A 134 0.18 -0.24 -13.44
C SER A 134 1.59 -0.34 -12.85
N ILE A 135 2.35 -1.36 -13.25
CA ILE A 135 3.76 -1.51 -12.87
C ILE A 135 4.64 -0.46 -13.58
N SER A 136 4.19 0.09 -14.69
CA SER A 136 4.90 1.13 -15.45
C SER A 136 4.09 2.42 -15.59
N GLY A 137 4.72 3.57 -15.36
CA GLY A 137 4.13 4.88 -15.67
C GLY A 137 4.01 5.20 -17.17
N GLY A 138 4.30 4.25 -18.07
CA GLY A 138 4.38 4.44 -19.51
C GLY A 138 4.33 3.12 -20.30
N LYS A 139 4.56 3.18 -21.61
CA LYS A 139 4.70 1.98 -22.46
C LYS A 139 6.06 1.34 -22.19
N ILE A 140 6.06 0.03 -21.94
CA ILE A 140 7.27 -0.76 -21.73
C ILE A 140 7.24 -2.03 -22.58
N THR A 141 8.41 -2.45 -23.05
CA THR A 141 8.56 -3.74 -23.73
C THR A 141 8.52 -4.90 -22.72
N PRO A 142 8.21 -6.15 -23.14
CA PRO A 142 8.25 -7.31 -22.25
C PRO A 142 9.59 -7.51 -21.55
N GLY A 143 10.71 -7.22 -22.24
CA GLY A 143 12.05 -7.27 -21.65
C GLY A 143 12.31 -6.20 -20.57
N GLN A 144 11.60 -5.07 -20.62
CA GLN A 144 11.66 -4.01 -19.60
C GLN A 144 10.74 -4.31 -18.42
N LEU A 145 9.60 -4.98 -18.62
CA LEU A 145 8.66 -5.34 -17.55
C LEU A 145 9.35 -6.13 -16.43
N ASN A 146 10.09 -7.18 -16.78
CA ASN A 146 10.82 -7.97 -15.80
C ASN A 146 11.88 -7.15 -15.04
N LYS A 147 12.47 -6.13 -15.67
CA LYS A 147 13.43 -5.24 -15.01
C LYS A 147 12.73 -4.31 -14.03
N VAL A 148 11.62 -3.70 -14.44
CA VAL A 148 10.84 -2.80 -13.59
C VAL A 148 10.25 -3.56 -12.41
N ALA A 149 9.67 -4.74 -12.64
CA ALA A 149 9.17 -5.60 -11.57
C ALA A 149 10.28 -5.90 -10.55
N LYS A 150 11.44 -6.41 -10.99
CA LYS A 150 12.58 -6.68 -10.10
C LYS A 150 13.07 -5.45 -9.35
N GLN A 151 13.09 -4.28 -9.99
CA GLN A 151 13.47 -3.03 -9.33
C GLN A 151 12.51 -2.70 -8.18
N ILE A 152 11.21 -2.81 -8.45
CA ILE A 152 10.17 -2.54 -7.47
C ILE A 152 10.20 -3.58 -6.33
N GLU A 153 10.38 -4.87 -6.65
CA GLU A 153 10.56 -5.93 -5.65
C GLU A 153 11.76 -5.65 -4.73
N ASN A 154 12.88 -5.20 -5.31
CA ASN A 154 14.08 -4.85 -4.55
C ASN A 154 13.90 -3.63 -3.64
N ILE A 155 13.12 -2.63 -4.08
CA ILE A 155 12.80 -1.44 -3.28
C ILE A 155 11.91 -1.83 -2.10
N TYR A 156 10.83 -2.56 -2.36
CA TYR A 156 9.80 -2.86 -1.36
C TYR A 156 10.03 -4.15 -0.57
N LYS A 157 11.09 -4.90 -0.88
CA LYS A 157 11.38 -6.23 -0.29
C LYS A 157 10.15 -7.13 -0.35
N ALA A 158 9.43 -7.08 -1.46
CA ALA A 158 8.16 -7.74 -1.69
C ALA A 158 8.16 -8.40 -3.07
N ARG A 159 7.25 -9.35 -3.31
CA ARG A 159 7.05 -9.92 -4.65
C ARG A 159 5.97 -9.17 -5.41
N VAL A 160 6.17 -8.98 -6.71
CA VAL A 160 5.14 -8.42 -7.58
C VAL A 160 4.21 -9.55 -8.03
N ALA A 161 2.94 -9.43 -7.67
CA ALA A 161 1.86 -10.29 -8.13
C ALA A 161 0.92 -9.48 -9.02
N SER A 162 0.49 -10.08 -10.13
CA SER A 162 -0.55 -9.51 -10.97
C SER A 162 -1.84 -10.29 -10.81
N GLY A 163 -2.96 -9.57 -10.64
CA GLY A 163 -4.30 -10.13 -10.59
C GLY A 163 -4.73 -10.60 -11.97
N SER A 164 -4.14 -11.70 -12.45
CA SER A 164 -4.65 -12.42 -13.62
C SER A 164 -5.46 -13.60 -13.10
N ASN A 165 -6.78 -13.42 -13.03
CA ASN A 165 -7.68 -14.55 -12.92
C ASN A 165 -7.50 -15.37 -14.21
N ARG A 166 -6.98 -16.59 -14.10
CA ARG A 166 -6.63 -17.41 -15.27
C ARG A 166 -7.85 -18.06 -15.94
N GLU A 167 -9.06 -17.85 -15.43
CA GLU A 167 -10.31 -18.28 -16.05
C GLU A 167 -11.38 -17.19 -15.82
N GLU A 168 -12.25 -16.96 -16.82
CA GLU A 168 -13.39 -15.99 -16.87
C GLU A 168 -13.22 -14.65 -17.59
N SER A 169 -12.15 -14.41 -18.38
CA SER A 169 -12.13 -13.26 -19.30
C SER A 169 -12.82 -13.51 -20.67
N ASN A 170 -13.71 -14.52 -20.75
CA ASN A 170 -14.49 -14.82 -21.94
C ASN A 170 -15.97 -14.91 -21.58
N ARG A 171 -16.63 -13.76 -21.49
CA ARG A 171 -18.05 -13.54 -21.86
C ARG A 171 -18.42 -12.09 -21.55
N HIS A 172 -18.68 -11.33 -22.62
CA HIS A 172 -19.23 -9.97 -22.67
C HIS A 172 -18.20 -8.82 -22.62
N GLY A 173 -18.07 -8.14 -23.76
CA GLY A 173 -17.13 -7.05 -23.99
C GLY A 173 -17.55 -5.70 -23.41
N THR A 174 -16.64 -4.75 -23.65
CA THR A 174 -16.76 -3.28 -23.62
C THR A 174 -17.80 -2.70 -22.66
N SER A 175 -17.40 -2.56 -21.40
CA SER A 175 -17.81 -1.48 -20.52
C SER A 175 -16.70 -1.31 -19.49
N VAL A 176 -16.30 -0.06 -19.21
CA VAL A 176 -15.48 0.25 -18.04
C VAL A 176 -16.34 -0.08 -16.83
N GLN A 177 -16.35 -1.33 -16.42
CA GLN A 177 -16.71 -1.69 -15.07
C GLN A 177 -15.50 -1.29 -14.24
N ILE A 178 -15.69 -0.28 -13.38
CA ILE A 178 -14.99 -0.25 -12.11
C ILE A 178 -15.39 -1.57 -11.45
N GLU A 179 -14.65 -2.64 -11.75
CA GLU A 179 -14.69 -3.83 -10.92
C GLU A 179 -14.21 -3.32 -9.57
N HIS A 180 -15.17 -3.14 -8.68
CA HIS A 180 -14.95 -3.23 -7.25
C HIS A 180 -14.03 -4.42 -7.07
N ILE A 181 -12.75 -4.16 -6.81
CA ILE A 181 -11.80 -5.22 -6.54
C ILE A 181 -12.19 -5.71 -5.16
N TYR A 182 -13.19 -6.59 -5.14
CA TYR A 182 -13.34 -7.58 -4.10
C TYR A 182 -11.93 -8.10 -3.91
N TYR A 183 -11.40 -7.92 -2.70
CA TYR A 183 -10.22 -8.63 -2.25
C TYR A 183 -10.56 -10.10 -2.45
N LEU A 184 -10.30 -10.63 -3.64
CA LEU A 184 -10.54 -12.01 -3.99
C LEU A 184 -9.82 -12.78 -2.90
N SER A 185 -10.57 -13.70 -2.29
CA SER A 185 -10.04 -14.77 -1.46
C SER A 185 -8.88 -15.40 -2.23
N TYR A 186 -7.68 -14.88 -2.00
CA TYR A 186 -6.48 -15.36 -2.67
C TYR A 186 -5.96 -16.45 -1.75
N LYS A 187 -6.17 -17.69 -2.21
CA LYS A 187 -5.95 -18.95 -1.50
C LYS A 187 -4.76 -18.89 -0.54
N ASP A 188 -4.96 -19.54 0.59
CA ASP A 188 -4.16 -19.68 1.81
C ASP A 188 -2.66 -19.99 1.66
N GLU A 189 -2.09 -20.11 0.46
CA GLU A 189 -0.72 -20.57 0.22
C GLU A 189 0.35 -19.47 0.25
N ILE A 190 0.00 -18.18 0.11
CA ILE A 190 1.00 -17.09 0.19
C ILE A 190 1.00 -16.42 1.57
N CYS A 191 -0.15 -16.39 2.25
CA CYS A 191 -0.26 -15.87 3.62
C CYS A 191 0.40 -16.76 4.68
N SER A 192 0.74 -18.01 4.37
CA SER A 192 1.38 -18.92 5.32
C SER A 192 2.86 -18.57 5.60
N ASN A 193 3.52 -17.82 4.72
CA ASN A 193 4.99 -17.66 4.75
C ASN A 193 5.49 -16.28 5.23
N ASN A 194 4.65 -15.43 5.83
CA ASN A 194 5.04 -14.08 6.28
C ASN A 194 5.64 -13.16 5.18
N GLU A 195 5.49 -13.48 3.89
CA GLU A 195 6.07 -12.67 2.80
C GLU A 195 5.26 -11.39 2.55
N SER A 196 5.95 -10.28 2.29
CA SER A 196 5.36 -9.02 1.81
C SER A 196 4.95 -9.13 0.34
N ILE A 197 3.80 -8.56 -0.02
CA ILE A 197 3.19 -8.73 -1.35
C ILE A 197 2.94 -7.37 -1.97
N MET A 198 3.25 -7.21 -3.26
CA MET A 198 2.81 -6.07 -4.05
C MET A 198 1.80 -6.55 -5.09
N ILE A 199 0.63 -5.90 -5.12
CA ILE A 199 -0.42 -6.18 -6.10
C ILE A 199 -0.40 -5.06 -7.13
N GLY A 200 0.02 -5.42 -8.34
CA GLY A 200 -0.08 -4.57 -9.51
C GLY A 200 -1.10 -5.12 -10.49
N PHE A 201 -2.15 -4.35 -10.77
CA PHE A 201 -2.94 -4.58 -11.98
C PHE A 201 -2.16 -3.97 -13.14
N ASP A 202 -2.08 -4.64 -14.29
CA ASP A 202 -1.56 -4.03 -15.52
C ASP A 202 -2.70 -3.95 -16.51
N VAL A 203 -3.42 -2.83 -16.48
CA VAL A 203 -4.58 -2.59 -17.36
C VAL A 203 -4.14 -2.51 -18.83
N LYS A 204 -2.84 -2.33 -19.13
CA LYS A 204 -2.35 -2.13 -20.50
C LYS A 204 -1.94 -3.41 -21.23
N TYR A 205 -1.73 -4.54 -20.54
CA TYR A 205 -1.40 -5.80 -21.21
C TYR A 205 -2.60 -6.51 -21.88
N CYS A 206 -3.83 -6.06 -21.64
CA CYS A 206 -5.01 -6.62 -22.35
C CYS A 206 -5.22 -6.05 -23.77
N LEU A 207 -4.54 -4.96 -24.14
CA LEU A 207 -4.72 -4.32 -25.46
C LEU A 207 -3.65 -4.72 -26.50
N GLY A 208 -2.74 -5.64 -26.16
CA GLY A 208 -1.60 -6.02 -27.00
C GLY A 208 -1.79 -7.22 -27.93
N GLN A 209 -2.95 -7.89 -27.95
CA GLN A 209 -3.18 -9.07 -28.80
C GLN A 209 -4.13 -8.86 -29.99
N TYR A 210 -4.60 -7.64 -30.25
CA TYR A 210 -5.46 -7.35 -31.41
C TYR A 210 -4.82 -6.33 -32.34
N GLN A 211 -3.80 -6.74 -33.08
CA GLN A 211 -3.36 -6.02 -34.29
C GLN A 211 -3.22 -6.91 -35.55
N ASN A 212 -3.82 -8.10 -35.58
CA ASN A 212 -3.87 -8.92 -36.81
C ASN A 212 -5.23 -9.59 -37.06
N LEU A 213 -6.31 -8.83 -36.95
CA LEU A 213 -7.56 -9.13 -37.66
C LEU A 213 -8.17 -7.78 -38.03
N TYR A 214 -7.94 -7.36 -39.28
CA TYR A 214 -8.72 -6.44 -40.13
C TYR A 214 -7.78 -5.84 -41.17
N LEU A 215 -7.41 -6.67 -42.16
CA LEU A 215 -7.47 -6.41 -43.60
C LEU A 215 -7.20 -7.73 -44.33
#